data_AF-A0A9D7TXU2-F1
#
_entry.id   AF-A0A9D7TXU2-F1
#
_cell.length_a   1.000
_cell.length_b   1.000
_cell.length_c   1.000
_cell.angle_alpha   90.00
_cell.angle_beta   90.00
_cell.angle_gamma   90.00
#
_symmetry.space_group_name_H-M   'P 1'
#
loop_
_entity.id
_entity.type
_entity.pdbx_description
1 polymer ?
#
loop_
_entity_poly.entity_id
_entity_poly.type
_entity_poly.pdbx_seq_one_letter_code
_entity_poly.pdbx_strand_id
1 'polypeptide(L)'
;MDGFRWDLSKGFTQRNCADVNCWNQIDATRIATWQRYYDSMQVVSPSSYCILEHLGNDDEESDLANRGMLLWGKMTDAYNENTMGYGNTSSIDRAFYKNRAGWNQPHLVTYAESHDEERLMYKNVTFGNTTNTAHDVRSVAIAISRTEAIQPFLLLIPGPKMIWQFGELANATSIFSCNNGTIPQPYGNGQCKLESKPASWPLLQQAARKQLYNVVASLNRLRAAKPNAFLSTTISGNLGNDLKRF
;
A
#
# COMPACT_ATOMS: atom_id res chain seq x y z
N MET A 1 -13.95 -5.51 18.41
CA MET A 1 -12.69 -5.31 17.66
C MET A 1 -12.23 -6.68 17.22
N ASP A 2 -11.93 -6.87 15.94
CA ASP A 2 -11.54 -8.19 15.40
C ASP A 2 -10.02 -8.44 15.45
N GLY A 3 -9.27 -7.51 16.04
CA GLY A 3 -7.82 -7.55 16.13
C GLY A 3 -7.21 -6.16 16.28
N PHE A 4 -5.90 -6.08 16.10
CA PHE A 4 -5.11 -4.87 16.25
C PHE A 4 -4.08 -4.72 15.13
N ARG A 5 -3.81 -3.46 14.76
CA ARG A 5 -2.59 -3.07 14.05
C ARG A 5 -1.60 -2.50 15.07
N TRP A 6 -0.45 -3.14 15.19
CA TRP A 6 0.64 -2.75 16.07
C TRP A 6 1.58 -1.80 15.32
N ASP A 7 1.56 -0.55 15.77
CA ASP A 7 2.43 0.52 15.28
C ASP A 7 3.90 0.23 15.64
N LEU A 8 4.81 0.59 14.74
CA LEU A 8 6.25 0.52 14.92
C LEU A 8 6.72 -0.82 15.52
N SER A 9 6.25 -1.94 14.96
CA SER A 9 6.44 -3.27 15.56
C SER A 9 7.92 -3.68 15.68
N LYS A 10 8.80 -3.11 14.85
CA LYS A 10 10.26 -3.28 14.95
C LYS A 10 10.85 -2.76 16.26
N GLY A 11 10.17 -1.82 16.93
CA GLY A 11 10.57 -1.22 18.19
C GLY A 11 10.39 -2.13 19.41
N PHE A 12 9.71 -3.28 19.26
CA PHE A 12 9.52 -4.26 20.32
C PHE A 12 10.74 -5.18 20.47
N THR A 13 11.90 -4.58 20.64
CA THR A 13 13.19 -5.24 20.78
C THR A 13 13.94 -4.74 22.01
N GLN A 14 14.84 -5.58 22.54
CA GLN A 14 15.83 -5.18 23.54
C GLN A 14 17.20 -4.87 22.92
N ARG A 15 17.34 -5.05 21.60
CA ARG A 15 18.55 -4.73 20.85
C ARG A 15 18.63 -3.22 20.66
N ASN A 16 19.57 -2.60 21.37
CA ASN A 16 19.86 -1.18 21.19
C ASN A 16 20.58 -0.96 19.85
N CYS A 17 19.98 -0.16 18.97
CA CYS A 17 20.56 0.26 17.71
C CYS A 17 19.96 1.59 17.27
N ALA A 18 20.76 2.42 16.59
CA ALA A 18 20.45 3.83 16.39
C ALA A 18 19.99 4.19 14.96
N ASP A 19 19.93 3.21 14.05
CA ASP A 19 19.60 3.45 12.64
C ASP A 19 18.64 2.41 12.05
N VAL A 20 17.95 2.83 10.99
CA VAL A 20 16.92 2.03 10.31
C VAL A 20 17.49 0.77 9.67
N ASN A 21 18.72 0.81 9.15
CA ASN A 21 19.33 -0.36 8.51
C ASN A 21 19.59 -1.46 9.55
N CYS A 22 20.00 -1.09 10.76
CA CYS A 22 20.13 -2.02 11.87
C CYS A 22 18.77 -2.54 12.34
N TRP A 23 17.75 -1.69 12.42
CA TRP A 23 16.40 -2.09 12.83
C TRP A 23 15.77 -3.10 11.88
N ASN A 24 16.09 -3.01 10.59
CA ASN A 24 15.61 -3.92 9.55
C ASN A 24 16.25 -5.32 9.60
N GLN A 25 17.40 -5.46 10.26
CA GLN A 25 18.06 -6.76 10.39
C GLN A 25 17.23 -7.69 11.28
N ILE A 26 17.33 -8.99 11.00
CA ILE A 26 16.74 -10.03 11.82
C ILE A 26 17.15 -9.90 13.29
N ASP A 27 16.16 -10.04 14.15
CA ASP A 27 16.30 -10.07 15.59
C ASP A 27 15.45 -11.21 16.17
N ALA A 28 16.12 -12.32 16.51
CA ALA A 28 15.48 -13.49 17.09
C ALA A 28 14.73 -13.19 18.40
N THR A 29 15.17 -12.19 19.18
CA THR A 29 14.52 -11.82 20.44
C THR A 29 13.24 -11.03 20.21
N ARG A 30 13.22 -10.19 19.17
CA ARG A 30 12.02 -9.49 18.70
C ARG A 30 11.01 -10.46 18.09
N ILE A 31 11.47 -11.39 17.27
CA ILE A 31 10.64 -12.48 16.75
C ILE A 31 9.96 -13.25 17.89
N ALA A 32 10.73 -13.73 18.87
CA ALA A 32 10.19 -14.46 20.02
C ALA A 32 9.20 -13.62 20.83
N THR A 33 9.41 -12.31 20.91
CA THR A 33 8.47 -11.37 21.56
C THR A 33 7.16 -11.27 20.81
N TRP A 34 7.19 -11.12 19.49
CA TRP A 34 5.99 -11.08 18.66
C TRP A 34 5.23 -12.38 18.64
N GLN A 35 5.91 -13.53 18.56
CA GLN A 35 5.26 -14.83 18.66
C GLN A 35 4.52 -14.99 20.00
N ARG A 36 5.12 -14.58 21.12
CA ARG A 36 4.46 -14.60 22.44
C ARG A 36 3.23 -13.68 22.51
N TYR A 37 3.29 -12.47 21.95
CA TYR A 37 2.12 -11.58 21.90
C TYR A 37 1.02 -12.14 21.01
N TYR A 38 1.37 -12.66 19.84
CA TYR A 38 0.44 -13.32 18.95
C TYR A 38 -0.26 -14.49 19.65
N ASP A 39 0.49 -15.37 20.32
CA ASP A 39 -0.05 -16.51 21.06
C ASP A 39 -1.02 -16.06 22.15
N SER A 40 -0.65 -15.01 22.89
CA SER A 40 -1.51 -14.43 23.94
C SER A 40 -2.82 -13.86 23.35
N MET A 41 -2.75 -13.18 22.20
CA MET A 41 -3.93 -12.71 21.49
C MET A 41 -4.83 -13.87 21.05
N GLN A 42 -4.25 -14.93 20.51
CA GLN A 42 -5.00 -16.08 20.02
C GLN A 42 -5.65 -16.90 21.15
N VAL A 43 -5.05 -16.94 22.35
CA VAL A 43 -5.67 -17.56 23.54
C VAL A 43 -6.94 -16.81 23.96
N VAL A 44 -6.89 -15.48 23.96
CA VAL A 44 -8.02 -14.65 24.41
C VAL A 44 -9.11 -14.55 23.35
N SER A 45 -8.72 -14.35 22.09
CA SER A 45 -9.63 -14.23 20.95
C SER A 45 -9.04 -14.99 19.76
N PRO A 46 -9.37 -16.29 19.62
CA PRO A 46 -8.98 -17.08 18.47
C PRO A 46 -9.38 -16.39 17.16
N SER A 47 -8.51 -16.45 16.15
CA SER A 47 -8.69 -15.82 14.85
C SER A 47 -8.65 -14.28 14.85
N SER A 48 -8.28 -13.64 15.96
CA SER A 48 -8.04 -12.19 15.97
C SER A 48 -6.88 -11.80 15.06
N TYR A 49 -7.02 -10.67 14.34
CA TYR A 49 -5.99 -10.15 13.47
C TYR A 49 -4.85 -9.52 14.26
N CYS A 50 -3.61 -9.93 13.98
CA CYS A 50 -2.40 -9.26 14.42
C CYS A 50 -1.69 -8.68 13.19
N ILE A 51 -1.85 -7.38 12.95
CA ILE A 51 -1.25 -6.67 11.81
C ILE A 51 -0.05 -5.89 12.32
N LEU A 52 1.13 -6.10 11.75
CA LEU A 52 2.36 -5.43 12.15
C LEU A 52 2.78 -4.40 11.12
N GLU A 53 2.99 -3.17 11.56
CA GLU A 53 3.85 -2.24 10.84
C GLU A 53 5.30 -2.63 11.13
N HIS A 54 5.82 -3.59 10.35
CA HIS A 54 7.19 -4.09 10.52
C HIS A 54 8.14 -3.42 9.54
N LEU A 55 7.95 -3.59 8.22
CA LEU A 55 8.78 -2.99 7.19
C LEU A 55 10.27 -3.28 7.42
N GLY A 56 10.57 -4.55 7.71
CA GLY A 56 11.92 -5.09 7.95
C GLY A 56 12.44 -5.87 6.74
N ASN A 57 13.49 -6.66 6.97
CA ASN A 57 13.98 -7.59 5.96
C ASN A 57 13.06 -8.82 5.81
N ASP A 58 13.13 -9.48 4.65
CA ASP A 58 12.28 -10.64 4.32
C ASP A 58 12.47 -11.82 5.28
N ASP A 59 13.67 -12.00 5.85
CA ASP A 59 14.01 -13.09 6.77
C ASP A 59 13.18 -13.02 8.07
N GLU A 60 13.09 -11.87 8.72
CA GLU A 60 12.24 -11.70 9.91
C GLU A 60 10.76 -11.60 9.57
N GLU A 61 10.39 -10.83 8.54
CA GLU A 61 8.98 -10.68 8.18
C GLU A 61 8.36 -12.03 7.77
N SER A 62 9.11 -12.89 7.08
CA SER A 62 8.61 -14.20 6.68
C SER A 62 8.37 -15.13 7.87
N ASP A 63 9.20 -15.09 8.92
CA ASP A 63 8.98 -15.88 10.14
C ASP A 63 7.67 -15.48 10.84
N LEU A 64 7.49 -14.17 11.02
CA LEU A 64 6.28 -13.60 11.61
C LEU A 64 5.03 -13.90 10.76
N ALA A 65 5.15 -13.76 9.45
CA ALA A 65 4.07 -14.07 8.51
C ALA A 65 3.68 -15.55 8.57
N ASN A 66 4.66 -16.45 8.51
CA ASN A 66 4.44 -17.89 8.54
C ASN A 66 3.82 -18.36 9.86
N ARG A 67 4.03 -17.64 10.96
CA ARG A 67 3.38 -17.89 12.25
C ARG A 67 1.88 -17.57 12.25
N GLY A 68 1.43 -16.62 11.41
CA GLY A 68 0.03 -16.19 11.31
C GLY A 68 -0.20 -14.68 11.40
N MET A 69 0.84 -13.88 11.64
CA MET A 69 0.73 -12.43 11.69
C MET A 69 0.63 -11.83 10.29
N LEU A 70 -0.10 -10.72 10.14
CA LEU A 70 -0.20 -9.94 8.92
C LEU A 70 0.85 -8.83 8.93
N LEU A 71 1.54 -8.55 7.82
CA LEU A 71 2.59 -7.53 7.76
C LEU A 71 2.24 -6.47 6.74
N TRP A 72 2.59 -5.22 7.01
CA TRP A 72 2.50 -4.13 6.05
C TRP A 72 3.41 -4.36 4.83
N GLY A 73 2.83 -4.36 3.63
CA GLY A 73 3.53 -4.55 2.36
C GLY A 73 3.61 -3.26 1.56
N LYS A 74 4.47 -2.33 1.98
CA LYS A 74 4.68 -1.06 1.26
C LYS A 74 5.12 -1.30 -0.17
N MET A 75 4.39 -0.70 -1.12
CA MET A 75 4.76 -0.66 -2.55
C MET A 75 4.60 0.75 -3.14
N THR A 76 4.57 1.79 -2.28
CA THR A 76 4.19 3.15 -2.67
C THR A 76 5.06 3.78 -3.74
N ASP A 77 6.38 3.57 -3.68
CA ASP A 77 7.29 4.16 -4.67
C ASP A 77 7.06 3.57 -6.05
N ALA A 78 6.99 2.24 -6.16
CA ALA A 78 6.74 1.55 -7.41
C ALA A 78 5.38 1.91 -8.03
N TYR A 79 4.32 1.92 -7.22
CA TYR A 79 3.00 2.31 -7.72
C TYR A 79 2.97 3.79 -8.16
N ASN A 80 3.65 4.68 -7.45
CA ASN A 80 3.80 6.07 -7.86
C ASN A 80 4.54 6.22 -9.18
N GLU A 81 5.65 5.51 -9.40
CA GLU A 81 6.35 5.54 -10.70
C GLU A 81 5.42 5.08 -11.83
N ASN A 82 4.69 3.97 -11.62
CA ASN A 82 3.70 3.49 -12.58
C ASN A 82 2.65 4.57 -12.86
N THR A 83 2.03 5.19 -11.86
CA THR A 83 0.96 6.17 -12.09
C THR A 83 1.47 7.52 -12.58
N MET A 84 2.68 7.94 -12.21
CA MET A 84 3.32 9.16 -12.72
C MET A 84 3.85 9.00 -14.14
N GLY A 85 4.06 7.77 -14.63
CA GLY A 85 4.58 7.52 -15.98
C GLY A 85 6.10 7.48 -16.06
N TYR A 86 6.74 6.94 -15.04
CA TYR A 86 8.18 6.70 -14.96
C TYR A 86 8.48 5.19 -14.81
N GLY A 87 9.64 4.75 -15.28
CA GLY A 87 10.00 3.32 -15.39
C GLY A 87 11.19 2.86 -14.54
N ASN A 88 11.92 3.77 -13.88
CA ASN A 88 13.20 3.42 -13.25
C ASN A 88 13.03 2.50 -12.03
N THR A 89 12.01 2.73 -11.21
CA THR A 89 11.74 1.95 -9.99
C THR A 89 10.30 1.46 -9.93
N SER A 90 9.71 1.16 -11.08
CA SER A 90 8.28 0.82 -11.24
C SER A 90 7.93 -0.66 -11.08
N SER A 91 8.86 -1.55 -10.72
CA SER A 91 8.50 -2.96 -10.52
C SER A 91 7.60 -3.12 -9.30
N ILE A 92 6.42 -3.72 -9.54
CA ILE A 92 5.46 -4.08 -8.49
C ILE A 92 5.55 -5.56 -8.11
N ASP A 93 6.59 -6.28 -8.53
CA ASP A 93 6.67 -7.74 -8.32
C ASP A 93 6.63 -8.12 -6.83
N ARG A 94 7.22 -7.29 -5.97
CA ARG A 94 7.23 -7.47 -4.50
C ARG A 94 5.88 -7.18 -3.83
N ALA A 95 4.87 -6.76 -4.60
CA ALA A 95 3.47 -6.72 -4.17
C ALA A 95 2.90 -8.13 -3.97
N PHE A 96 3.45 -9.13 -4.67
CA PHE A 96 3.14 -10.54 -4.50
C PHE A 96 4.06 -11.16 -3.46
N TYR A 97 3.47 -11.71 -2.39
CA TYR A 97 4.21 -12.21 -1.24
C TYR A 97 5.24 -13.31 -1.57
N LYS A 98 4.99 -14.15 -2.59
CA LYS A 98 5.94 -15.20 -3.00
C LYS A 98 7.22 -14.67 -3.64
N ASN A 99 7.24 -13.40 -4.06
CA ASN A 99 8.46 -12.75 -4.54
C ASN A 99 9.29 -12.15 -3.38
N ARG A 100 8.94 -12.48 -2.13
CA ARG A 100 9.70 -12.17 -0.92
C ARG A 100 10.25 -13.47 -0.33
N ALA A 101 11.54 -13.47 0.03
CA ALA A 101 12.21 -14.69 0.47
C ALA A 101 11.57 -15.26 1.75
N GLY A 102 11.38 -16.59 1.82
CA GLY A 102 10.87 -17.28 3.02
C GLY A 102 9.35 -17.23 3.21
N TRP A 103 8.61 -16.45 2.43
CA TRP A 103 7.17 -16.28 2.60
C TRP A 103 6.34 -17.48 2.09
N ASN A 104 5.68 -18.17 3.02
CA ASN A 104 4.86 -19.34 2.70
C ASN A 104 3.35 -19.04 2.73
N GLN A 105 2.93 -18.07 3.51
CA GLN A 105 1.53 -17.68 3.68
C GLN A 105 1.22 -16.32 3.05
N PRO A 106 0.00 -16.09 2.51
CA PRO A 106 -0.40 -14.83 1.89
C PRO A 106 -0.76 -13.75 2.92
N HIS A 107 0.12 -13.50 3.89
CA HIS A 107 -0.09 -12.59 5.02
C HIS A 107 0.48 -11.17 4.81
N LEU A 108 0.80 -10.83 3.56
CA LEU A 108 1.28 -9.51 3.19
C LEU A 108 0.09 -8.57 2.88
N VAL A 109 -0.07 -7.52 3.68
CA VAL A 109 -1.06 -6.45 3.48
C VAL A 109 -0.48 -5.43 2.53
N THR A 110 -0.55 -5.70 1.24
CA THR A 110 0.03 -4.83 0.21
C THR A 110 -0.79 -3.54 0.06
N TYR A 111 -0.10 -2.41 -0.09
CA TYR A 111 -0.72 -1.10 -0.35
C TYR A 111 0.10 -0.25 -1.30
N ALA A 112 -0.59 0.64 -2.02
CA ALA A 112 0.01 1.61 -2.93
C ALA A 112 0.19 3.01 -2.33
N GLU A 113 -0.60 3.36 -1.32
CA GLU A 113 -0.46 4.60 -0.56
C GLU A 113 -0.95 4.36 0.86
N SER A 114 -0.47 5.17 1.80
CA SER A 114 -0.85 5.11 3.20
C SER A 114 -0.91 6.52 3.79
N HIS A 115 -1.17 6.62 5.09
CA HIS A 115 -1.11 7.88 5.82
C HIS A 115 0.30 8.48 5.94
N ASP A 116 1.35 7.68 5.75
CA ASP A 116 2.74 8.13 5.89
C ASP A 116 3.40 8.58 4.60
N GLU A 117 2.94 8.06 3.47
CA GLU A 117 3.44 8.37 2.14
C GLU A 117 2.45 9.20 1.33
N GLU A 118 2.97 9.97 0.37
CA GLU A 118 2.14 10.83 -0.44
C GLU A 118 1.20 10.05 -1.37
N ARG A 119 0.01 10.60 -1.62
CA ARG A 119 -1.03 10.00 -2.46
C ARG A 119 -0.57 9.86 -3.91
N LEU A 120 -0.97 8.75 -4.54
CA LEU A 120 -0.75 8.51 -5.96
C LEU A 120 -1.31 9.66 -6.81
N MET A 121 -2.56 10.07 -6.56
CA MET A 121 -3.17 11.13 -7.36
C MET A 121 -2.47 12.47 -7.16
N TYR A 122 -2.09 12.84 -5.93
CA TYR A 122 -1.35 14.08 -5.70
C TYR A 122 -0.02 14.08 -6.46
N LYS A 123 0.71 12.96 -6.42
CA LYS A 123 1.97 12.83 -7.18
C LYS A 123 1.74 12.86 -8.69
N ASN A 124 0.67 12.25 -9.21
CA ASN A 124 0.33 12.31 -10.63
C ASN A 124 0.12 13.77 -11.10
N VAL A 125 -0.72 14.54 -10.41
CA VAL A 125 -1.04 15.92 -10.84
C VAL A 125 0.11 16.91 -10.61
N THR A 126 1.02 16.62 -9.70
CA THR A 126 2.12 17.53 -9.33
C THR A 126 3.43 17.20 -10.05
N PHE A 127 3.76 15.91 -10.11
CA PHE A 127 5.08 15.41 -10.55
C PHE A 127 4.99 14.43 -11.72
N GLY A 128 3.79 14.19 -12.27
CA GLY A 128 3.60 13.30 -13.40
C GLY A 128 4.44 13.68 -14.63
N ASN A 129 4.76 12.68 -15.43
CA ASN A 129 5.49 12.81 -16.68
C ASN A 129 4.65 13.57 -17.73
N THR A 130 5.20 14.67 -18.24
CA THR A 130 4.55 15.54 -19.23
C THR A 130 5.24 15.48 -20.60
N THR A 131 6.17 14.54 -20.80
CA THR A 131 6.97 14.45 -22.04
C THR A 131 6.10 14.17 -23.27
N ASN A 132 5.04 13.38 -23.11
CA ASN A 132 4.03 13.20 -24.14
C ASN A 132 2.90 14.22 -23.94
N THR A 133 2.83 15.24 -24.77
CA THR A 133 1.81 16.29 -24.67
C THR A 133 0.39 15.80 -24.93
N ALA A 134 0.21 14.71 -25.68
CA ALA A 134 -1.09 14.05 -25.86
C ALA A 134 -1.49 13.19 -24.65
N HIS A 135 -0.54 12.89 -23.75
CA HIS A 135 -0.74 12.11 -22.54
C HIS A 135 -0.06 12.78 -21.34
N ASP A 136 -0.40 14.04 -21.08
CA ASP A 136 0.11 14.77 -19.92
C ASP A 136 -0.46 14.18 -18.63
N VAL A 137 0.37 13.48 -17.86
CA VAL A 137 -0.04 12.85 -16.60
C VAL A 137 -0.51 13.86 -15.55
N ARG A 138 -0.13 15.14 -15.68
CA ARG A 138 -0.59 16.18 -14.75
C ARG A 138 -2.02 16.66 -15.04
N SER A 139 -2.58 16.32 -16.19
CA SER A 139 -4.01 16.50 -16.47
C SER A 139 -4.84 15.65 -15.52
N VAL A 140 -5.80 16.26 -14.82
CA VAL A 140 -6.67 15.55 -13.86
C VAL A 140 -7.39 14.37 -14.51
N ALA A 141 -7.84 14.50 -15.76
CA ALA A 141 -8.51 13.42 -16.48
C ALA A 141 -7.57 12.23 -16.69
N ILE A 142 -6.35 12.48 -17.17
CA ILE A 142 -5.34 11.43 -17.42
C ILE A 142 -4.87 10.82 -16.09
N ALA A 143 -4.63 11.64 -15.07
CA ALA A 143 -4.24 11.19 -13.74
C ALA A 143 -5.29 10.25 -13.12
N ILE A 144 -6.58 10.56 -13.23
CA ILE A 144 -7.66 9.67 -12.79
C ILE A 144 -7.63 8.35 -13.57
N SER A 145 -7.53 8.40 -14.91
CA SER A 145 -7.46 7.19 -15.72
C SER A 145 -6.26 6.29 -15.37
N ARG A 146 -5.11 6.87 -15.02
CA ARG A 146 -3.93 6.11 -14.56
C ARG A 146 -4.13 5.52 -13.17
N THR A 147 -4.76 6.28 -12.25
CA THR A 147 -5.15 5.77 -10.93
C THR A 147 -6.20 4.66 -11.03
N GLU A 148 -7.08 4.66 -12.05
CA GLU A 148 -8.00 3.56 -12.34
C GLU A 148 -7.27 2.33 -12.90
N ALA A 149 -6.40 2.54 -13.89
CA ALA A 149 -5.66 1.47 -14.54
C ALA A 149 -4.77 0.66 -13.58
N ILE A 150 -4.29 1.27 -12.49
CA ILE A 150 -3.42 0.58 -11.53
C ILE A 150 -4.19 -0.30 -10.53
N GLN A 151 -5.51 -0.10 -10.37
CA GLN A 151 -6.31 -0.81 -9.36
C GLN A 151 -6.31 -2.33 -9.53
N PRO A 152 -6.47 -2.91 -10.74
CA PRO A 152 -6.39 -4.37 -10.92
C PRO A 152 -5.03 -4.93 -10.49
N PHE A 153 -3.94 -4.19 -10.73
CA PHE A 153 -2.58 -4.61 -10.37
C PHE A 153 -2.26 -4.49 -8.88
N LEU A 154 -3.13 -3.86 -8.09
CA LEU A 154 -3.07 -3.90 -6.63
C LEU A 154 -4.07 -4.93 -6.09
N LEU A 155 -5.33 -4.78 -6.50
CA LEU A 155 -6.44 -5.49 -5.91
C LEU A 155 -6.54 -6.92 -6.38
N LEU A 156 -6.02 -7.34 -7.54
CA LEU A 156 -6.15 -8.74 -7.97
C LEU A 156 -4.95 -9.61 -7.60
N ILE A 157 -3.94 -9.05 -6.94
CA ILE A 157 -2.82 -9.83 -6.37
C ILE A 157 -3.32 -10.61 -5.12
N PRO A 158 -2.93 -11.88 -4.94
CA PRO A 158 -3.26 -12.68 -3.76
C PRO A 158 -2.84 -12.04 -2.42
N GLY A 159 -3.57 -12.38 -1.37
CA GLY A 159 -3.40 -11.85 -0.01
C GLY A 159 -4.18 -10.56 0.26
N PRO A 160 -4.17 -10.07 1.51
CA PRO A 160 -4.89 -8.88 1.93
C PRO A 160 -4.35 -7.63 1.21
N LYS A 161 -5.21 -6.62 1.09
CA LYS A 161 -4.92 -5.34 0.44
C LYS A 161 -5.49 -4.21 1.26
N MET A 162 -4.79 -3.08 1.29
CA MET A 162 -5.26 -1.86 1.94
C MET A 162 -5.41 -0.76 0.89
N ILE A 163 -6.60 -0.16 0.87
CA ILE A 163 -6.86 1.11 0.18
C ILE A 163 -6.87 2.19 1.27
N TRP A 164 -6.06 3.23 1.09
CA TRP A 164 -6.10 4.37 1.99
C TRP A 164 -7.30 5.25 1.70
N GLN A 165 -7.86 5.88 2.72
CA GLN A 165 -9.14 6.58 2.67
C GLN A 165 -9.22 7.55 1.46
N PHE A 166 -10.26 7.38 0.65
CA PHE A 166 -10.54 8.14 -0.59
C PHE A 166 -9.55 7.92 -1.75
N GLY A 167 -8.66 6.94 -1.66
CA GLY A 167 -7.82 6.51 -2.78
C GLY A 167 -8.65 5.98 -3.95
N GLU A 168 -9.78 5.33 -3.66
CA GLU A 168 -10.80 4.88 -4.62
C GLU A 168 -11.60 6.02 -5.28
N LEU A 169 -11.36 7.26 -4.86
CA LEU A 169 -11.89 8.47 -5.50
C LEU A 169 -10.77 9.32 -6.12
N ALA A 170 -9.55 8.79 -6.17
CA ALA A 170 -8.35 9.50 -6.58
C ALA A 170 -8.14 10.80 -5.77
N ASN A 171 -8.27 10.77 -4.44
CA ASN A 171 -8.05 11.98 -3.64
C ASN A 171 -6.66 12.59 -3.91
N ALA A 172 -6.63 13.86 -4.32
CA ALA A 172 -5.41 14.58 -4.64
C ALA A 172 -4.96 15.52 -3.51
N THR A 173 -5.46 15.36 -2.29
CA THR A 173 -5.03 16.18 -1.15
C THR A 173 -3.71 15.66 -0.61
N SER A 174 -2.66 16.49 -0.63
CA SER A 174 -1.33 16.12 -0.12
C SER A 174 -1.39 15.77 1.37
N ILE A 175 -0.57 14.80 1.80
CA ILE A 175 -0.36 14.51 3.22
C ILE A 175 0.22 15.71 3.99
N PHE A 176 0.92 16.61 3.31
CA PHE A 176 1.49 17.83 3.88
C PHE A 176 0.51 19.02 3.89
N SER A 177 -0.73 18.85 3.44
CA SER A 177 -1.71 19.94 3.42
C SER A 177 -2.12 20.35 4.85
N CYS A 178 -2.08 21.65 5.11
CA CYS A 178 -2.64 22.26 6.31
C CYS A 178 -4.17 22.35 6.23
N ASN A 179 -4.82 22.56 7.37
CA ASN A 179 -6.27 22.66 7.50
C ASN A 179 -6.90 23.79 6.67
N ASN A 180 -6.12 24.83 6.37
CA ASN A 180 -6.50 26.00 5.57
C ASN A 180 -6.32 25.77 4.05
N GLY A 181 -5.95 24.55 3.63
CA GLY A 181 -5.75 24.19 2.23
C GLY A 181 -4.39 24.55 1.64
N THR A 182 -3.48 25.13 2.43
CA THR A 182 -2.11 25.44 1.99
C THR A 182 -1.17 24.25 2.16
N ILE A 183 -0.05 24.26 1.45
CA ILE A 183 1.03 23.27 1.60
C ILE A 183 2.29 24.01 2.03
N PRO A 184 2.89 23.67 3.19
CA PRO A 184 4.11 24.31 3.68
C PRO A 184 5.24 24.24 2.67
N GLN A 185 6.03 25.30 2.61
CA GLN A 185 7.25 25.35 1.80
C GLN A 185 8.50 25.29 2.69
N PRO A 186 9.59 24.66 2.23
CA PRO A 186 9.67 23.86 1.00
C PRO A 186 8.75 22.61 1.07
N TYR A 187 8.24 22.17 -0.09
CA TYR A 187 7.41 20.97 -0.18
C TYR A 187 8.08 19.76 0.50
N GLY A 188 7.28 18.93 1.18
CA GLY A 188 7.77 17.83 2.02
C GLY A 188 8.06 18.23 3.46
N ASN A 189 7.87 19.51 3.81
CA ASN A 189 7.90 19.96 5.19
C ASN A 189 6.73 19.37 5.99
N GLY A 190 7.06 18.60 7.03
CA GLY A 190 6.11 17.87 7.88
C GLY A 190 5.24 18.71 8.82
N GLN A 191 5.36 20.04 8.81
CA GLN A 191 4.62 20.95 9.71
C GLN A 191 3.12 20.64 9.80
N CYS A 192 2.49 20.32 8.67
CA CYS A 192 1.06 20.06 8.58
C CYS A 192 0.71 18.57 8.34
N LYS A 193 1.68 17.65 8.50
CA LYS A 193 1.44 16.21 8.23
C LYS A 193 0.33 15.64 9.12
N LEU A 194 0.32 16.04 10.39
CA LEU A 194 -0.66 15.61 11.39
C LEU A 194 -1.93 16.48 11.43
N GLU A 195 -2.02 17.51 10.60
CA GLU A 195 -3.21 18.35 10.56
C GLU A 195 -4.41 17.63 9.93
N SER A 196 -5.59 17.91 10.47
CA SER A 196 -6.85 17.41 9.94
C SER A 196 -7.09 17.93 8.52
N LYS A 197 -7.45 17.02 7.62
CA LYS A 197 -7.74 17.31 6.22
C LYS A 197 -9.24 17.11 5.96
N PRO A 198 -9.88 17.98 5.14
CA PRO A 198 -11.30 17.83 4.82
C PRO A 198 -11.62 16.47 4.19
N ALA A 199 -12.77 15.90 4.56
CA ALA A 199 -13.25 14.66 3.96
C ALA A 199 -13.56 14.86 2.47
N SER A 200 -13.09 13.95 1.62
CA SER A 200 -13.17 14.09 0.16
C SER A 200 -14.47 13.55 -0.45
N TRP A 201 -15.56 13.49 0.32
CA TRP A 201 -16.88 13.04 -0.15
C TRP A 201 -17.41 13.78 -1.40
N PRO A 202 -17.20 15.10 -1.58
CA PRO A 202 -17.64 15.80 -2.79
C PRO A 202 -17.08 15.21 -4.09
N LEU A 203 -15.96 14.48 -4.03
CA LEU A 203 -15.37 13.80 -5.19
C LEU A 203 -16.32 12.76 -5.81
N LEU A 204 -17.25 12.17 -5.04
CA LEU A 204 -18.24 11.21 -5.55
C LEU A 204 -19.22 11.81 -6.56
N GLN A 205 -19.40 13.13 -6.57
CA GLN A 205 -20.27 13.81 -7.53
C GLN A 205 -19.60 14.01 -8.89
N GLN A 206 -18.28 13.78 -8.99
CA GLN A 206 -17.54 13.88 -10.25
C GLN A 206 -17.62 12.57 -11.01
N ALA A 207 -18.18 12.58 -12.22
CA ALA A 207 -18.45 11.37 -13.01
C ALA A 207 -17.22 10.45 -13.16
N ALA A 208 -16.06 11.01 -13.48
CA ALA A 208 -14.82 10.24 -13.63
C ALA A 208 -14.35 9.57 -12.32
N ARG A 209 -14.54 10.21 -11.17
CA ARG A 209 -14.15 9.65 -9.87
C ARG A 209 -15.17 8.64 -9.36
N LYS A 210 -16.45 8.85 -9.67
CA LYS A 210 -17.50 7.86 -9.45
C LYS A 210 -17.28 6.61 -10.28
N GLN A 211 -16.78 6.75 -11.51
CA GLN A 211 -16.36 5.62 -12.34
C GLN A 211 -15.24 4.83 -11.66
N LEU A 212 -14.16 5.49 -11.24
CA LEU A 212 -13.06 4.85 -10.50
C LEU A 212 -13.58 4.09 -9.28
N TYR A 213 -14.44 4.71 -8.47
CA TYR A 213 -15.09 4.06 -7.34
C TYR A 213 -15.83 2.78 -7.75
N ASN A 214 -16.62 2.85 -8.83
CA ASN A 214 -17.37 1.69 -9.33
C ASN A 214 -16.44 0.57 -9.82
N VAL A 215 -15.30 0.91 -10.42
CA VAL A 215 -14.27 -0.06 -10.83
C VAL A 215 -13.68 -0.75 -9.59
N VAL A 216 -13.21 0.02 -8.60
CA VAL A 216 -12.67 -0.50 -7.34
C VAL A 216 -13.69 -1.38 -6.62
N ALA A 217 -14.94 -0.93 -6.52
CA ALA A 217 -16.02 -1.70 -5.92
C ALA A 217 -16.28 -3.01 -6.67
N SER A 218 -16.25 -3.00 -8.01
CA SER A 218 -16.47 -4.19 -8.84
C SER A 218 -15.31 -5.18 -8.72
N LEU A 219 -14.06 -4.72 -8.67
CA LEU A 219 -12.89 -5.56 -8.41
C LEU A 219 -12.98 -6.25 -7.04
N ASN A 220 -13.40 -5.53 -6.00
CA ASN A 220 -13.59 -6.11 -4.67
C ASN A 220 -14.77 -7.10 -4.63
N ARG A 221 -15.88 -6.82 -5.31
CA ARG A 221 -16.97 -7.79 -5.47
C ARG A 221 -16.51 -9.06 -6.19
N LEU A 222 -15.68 -8.91 -7.24
CA LEU A 222 -15.09 -10.05 -7.94
C LEU A 222 -14.22 -10.90 -7.00
N ARG A 223 -13.37 -10.26 -6.18
CA ARG A 223 -12.57 -10.95 -5.16
C ARG A 223 -13.44 -11.74 -4.18
N ALA A 224 -14.49 -11.10 -3.65
CA ALA A 224 -15.40 -11.73 -2.72
C ALA A 224 -16.19 -12.90 -3.34
N ALA A 225 -16.59 -12.77 -4.61
CA ALA A 225 -17.36 -13.80 -5.31
C ALA A 225 -16.51 -14.99 -5.79
N LYS A 226 -15.20 -14.79 -5.99
CA LYS A 226 -14.27 -15.80 -6.52
C LYS A 226 -13.01 -15.91 -5.65
N PRO A 227 -13.13 -16.20 -4.33
CA PRO A 227 -11.99 -16.16 -3.40
C PRO A 227 -10.84 -17.08 -3.85
N ASN A 228 -11.14 -18.28 -4.36
CA ASN A 228 -10.11 -19.24 -4.81
C ASN A 228 -9.22 -18.70 -5.95
N ALA A 229 -9.72 -17.78 -6.78
CA ALA A 229 -8.92 -17.16 -7.84
C ALA A 229 -7.85 -16.20 -7.28
N PHE A 230 -8.06 -15.68 -6.07
CA PHE A 230 -7.19 -14.69 -5.41
C PHE A 230 -6.52 -15.23 -4.15
N LEU A 231 -6.63 -16.54 -3.91
CA LEU A 231 -5.90 -17.29 -2.89
C LEU A 231 -4.90 -18.28 -3.52
N SER A 232 -4.93 -18.44 -4.85
CA SER A 232 -3.97 -19.26 -5.59
C SER A 232 -2.55 -18.73 -5.43
N THR A 233 -1.60 -19.64 -5.24
CA THR A 233 -0.16 -19.35 -5.17
C THR A 233 0.50 -19.28 -6.56
N THR A 234 -0.25 -19.61 -7.62
CA THR A 234 0.26 -19.64 -8.99
C THR A 234 -0.24 -18.40 -9.72
N ILE A 235 0.65 -17.42 -9.86
CA ILE A 235 0.49 -16.31 -10.81
C ILE A 235 1.47 -16.58 -11.94
N SER A 236 0.96 -16.95 -13.12
CA SER A 236 1.73 -16.84 -14.35
C SER A 236 1.66 -15.38 -14.81
N GLY A 237 2.68 -14.59 -14.46
CA GLY A 237 2.80 -13.21 -14.91
C GLY A 237 3.88 -13.10 -15.97
N ASN A 238 3.50 -12.89 -17.22
CA ASN A 238 4.38 -12.26 -18.21
C ASN A 238 3.82 -10.85 -18.45
N LEU A 239 4.36 -9.86 -17.72
CA LEU A 239 4.11 -8.45 -18.00
C LEU A 239 5.13 -7.88 -19.01
N GLY A 240 6.01 -8.74 -19.55
CA GLY A 240 6.96 -8.39 -20.59
C GLY A 240 6.25 -8.19 -21.93
N ASN A 241 6.44 -7.01 -22.51
CA ASN A 241 5.99 -6.57 -23.84
C ASN A 241 4.48 -6.36 -24.08
N ASP A 242 3.58 -6.83 -23.20
CA ASP A 242 2.13 -6.84 -23.50
C ASP A 242 1.31 -5.62 -23.04
N LEU A 243 1.89 -4.65 -22.31
CA LEU A 243 1.22 -3.41 -21.90
C LEU A 243 1.58 -2.19 -22.76
N LYS A 244 1.69 -2.37 -24.09
CA LYS A 244 1.60 -1.28 -25.07
C LYS A 244 0.38 -1.46 -25.97
N ARG A 245 -0.77 -0.96 -25.51
CA ARG A 245 -1.95 -0.56 -26.32
C ARG A 245 -2.63 0.55 -25.51
N PHE A 246 -2.75 1.81 -25.94
CA PHE A 246 -2.84 2.44 -27.25
C PHE A 246 -2.02 3.74 -27.27
#